data_AF-A0A7W1L009-F1
#
_entry.id   AF-A0A7W1L009-F1
#
_cell.length_a   1.000
_cell.length_b   1.000
_cell.length_c   1.000
_cell.angle_alpha   90.00
_cell.angle_beta   90.00
_cell.angle_gamma   90.00
#
_symmetry.space_group_name_H-M   'P 1'
#
loop_
_entity.id
_entity.type
_entity.pdbx_description
1 polymer ?
#
loop_
_entity_poly.entity_id
_entity_poly.type
_entity_poly.pdbx_seq_one_letter_code
_entity_poly.pdbx_strand_id
1 'polypeptide(L)'
;MKDAAHITYSAESIDATASGINWLKWTTLFGFWTLFSFLYANQIYFEMRHTPGMNHSWWRIAFWQLAVWYAWGFLTPIILGLGRRFPGEGASWLRSLAIHLPFSVIVAATHVAAATYLKMLIKPFDVWSSMDPFMAQYRGELRVFFLFDFFVFWAILGVGYAFDYHERYRERESLASQLKAQLAQAQLESLKMQLHPHFLFNTLHTIAGLVRSNERHSAINMIAGLSDLLRHALE
;
A
#
# COMPACT_ATOMS: atom_id res chain seq x y z
N MET A 1 32.04 -33.93 -8.98
CA MET A 1 31.56 -33.00 -10.03
C MET A 1 30.12 -33.33 -10.47
N LYS A 2 29.23 -33.69 -9.53
CA LYS A 2 27.82 -34.05 -9.80
C LYS A 2 26.79 -33.32 -8.93
N ASP A 3 27.21 -32.47 -8.01
CA ASP A 3 26.31 -31.85 -7.02
C ASP A 3 25.89 -30.41 -7.35
N ALA A 4 26.33 -29.86 -8.48
CA ALA A 4 25.99 -28.49 -8.89
C ALA A 4 24.69 -28.39 -9.72
N ALA A 5 24.08 -29.53 -10.11
CA ALA A 5 22.92 -29.55 -11.00
C ALA A 5 21.56 -29.60 -10.28
N HIS A 6 21.54 -29.86 -8.97
CA HIS A 6 20.28 -29.99 -8.20
C HIS A 6 19.81 -28.70 -7.53
N ILE A 7 20.64 -27.66 -7.45
CA ILE A 7 20.28 -26.39 -6.79
C ILE A 7 19.57 -25.44 -7.78
N THR A 8 19.78 -25.60 -9.09
CA THR A 8 19.24 -24.68 -10.09
C THR A 8 17.74 -24.89 -10.35
N TYR A 9 17.17 -26.08 -10.07
CA TYR A 9 15.76 -26.36 -10.36
C TYR A 9 14.78 -25.81 -9.30
N SER A 10 15.28 -25.45 -8.11
CA SER A 10 14.42 -24.93 -7.02
C SER A 10 14.27 -23.41 -7.01
N ALA A 11 15.09 -22.68 -7.78
CA ALA A 11 15.04 -21.22 -7.83
C ALA A 11 14.06 -20.69 -8.90
N GLU A 12 13.84 -21.44 -9.99
CA GLU A 12 12.90 -21.04 -11.06
C GLU A 12 11.42 -21.30 -10.72
N SER A 13 11.11 -22.13 -9.74
CA SER A 13 9.72 -22.46 -9.38
C SER A 13 9.08 -21.49 -8.38
N ILE A 14 9.82 -20.52 -7.84
CA ILE A 14 9.31 -19.55 -6.84
C ILE A 14 8.95 -18.20 -7.49
N ASP A 15 9.43 -17.92 -8.70
CA ASP A 15 9.22 -16.61 -9.36
C ASP A 15 8.02 -16.57 -10.33
N ALA A 16 7.26 -17.66 -10.47
CA ALA A 16 6.13 -17.74 -11.41
C ALA A 16 4.81 -17.14 -10.89
N THR A 17 4.74 -16.64 -9.65
CA THR A 17 3.50 -16.08 -9.06
C THR A 17 3.48 -14.54 -8.93
N ALA A 18 4.44 -13.82 -9.53
CA ALA A 18 4.62 -12.38 -9.30
C ALA A 18 4.11 -11.45 -10.42
N SER A 19 3.27 -11.89 -11.35
CA SER A 19 2.67 -10.99 -12.37
C SER A 19 1.23 -11.33 -12.76
N GLY A 20 0.48 -11.97 -11.86
CA GLY A 20 -0.96 -12.10 -12.04
C GLY A 20 -1.63 -10.73 -11.95
N ILE A 21 -2.36 -10.33 -13.00
CA ILE A 21 -3.34 -9.24 -12.94
C ILE A 21 -4.10 -9.42 -11.62
N ASN A 22 -3.99 -8.44 -10.72
CA ASN A 22 -4.62 -8.53 -9.41
C ASN A 22 -6.11 -8.28 -9.61
N TRP A 23 -6.83 -9.33 -10.04
CA TRP A 23 -8.24 -9.29 -10.37
C TRP A 23 -9.07 -8.74 -9.21
N LEU A 24 -8.65 -8.98 -7.96
CA LEU A 24 -9.30 -8.43 -6.78
C LEU A 24 -9.21 -6.88 -6.70
N LYS A 25 -8.08 -6.28 -7.10
CA LYS A 25 -7.96 -4.82 -7.18
C LYS A 25 -8.86 -4.23 -8.26
N TRP A 26 -8.95 -4.90 -9.41
CA TRP A 26 -9.79 -4.43 -10.52
C TRP A 26 -11.29 -4.63 -10.25
N THR A 27 -11.69 -5.73 -9.62
CA THR A 27 -13.09 -5.97 -9.24
C THR A 27 -13.54 -5.03 -8.13
N THR A 28 -12.68 -4.73 -7.15
CA THR A 28 -13.01 -3.74 -6.12
C THR A 28 -13.11 -2.32 -6.68
N LEU A 29 -12.19 -1.93 -7.57
CA LEU A 29 -12.24 -0.64 -8.27
C LEU A 29 -13.53 -0.51 -9.11
N PHE A 30 -13.81 -1.52 -9.94
CA PHE A 30 -15.01 -1.54 -10.77
C PHE A 30 -16.28 -1.53 -9.91
N GLY A 31 -16.34 -2.36 -8.87
CA GLY A 31 -17.46 -2.40 -7.93
C GLY A 31 -17.69 -1.07 -7.22
N PHE A 32 -16.62 -0.39 -6.79
CA PHE A 32 -16.70 0.93 -6.16
C PHE A 32 -17.33 1.98 -7.09
N TRP A 33 -16.82 2.13 -8.32
CA TRP A 33 -17.37 3.11 -9.26
C TRP A 33 -18.77 2.73 -9.78
N THR A 34 -19.08 1.44 -9.89
CA THR A 34 -20.43 0.96 -10.21
C THR A 34 -21.42 1.34 -9.12
N LEU A 35 -21.06 1.10 -7.85
CA LEU A 35 -21.90 1.46 -6.71
C LEU A 35 -22.12 2.97 -6.66
N PHE A 36 -21.06 3.76 -6.83
CA PHE A 36 -21.16 5.22 -6.85
C PHE A 36 -22.08 5.71 -7.97
N SER A 37 -21.92 5.16 -9.18
CA SER A 37 -22.82 5.43 -10.29
C SER A 37 -24.27 5.09 -10.00
N PHE A 38 -24.53 3.92 -9.41
CA PHE A 38 -25.88 3.48 -9.09
C PHE A 38 -26.52 4.42 -8.06
N LEU A 39 -25.81 4.76 -6.99
CA LEU A 39 -26.29 5.69 -5.97
C LEU A 39 -26.62 7.07 -6.57
N TYR A 40 -25.72 7.61 -7.40
CA TYR A 40 -25.89 8.93 -7.98
C TYR A 40 -27.01 8.95 -9.05
N ALA A 41 -27.16 7.89 -9.84
CA ALA A 41 -28.30 7.74 -10.76
C ALA A 41 -29.65 7.68 -10.03
N ASN A 42 -29.71 6.95 -8.90
CA ASN A 42 -30.92 6.91 -8.09
C ASN A 42 -31.23 8.26 -7.44
N GLN A 43 -30.23 8.95 -6.89
CA GLN A 43 -30.40 10.29 -6.33
C GLN A 43 -31.05 11.23 -7.35
N ILE A 44 -30.49 11.32 -8.57
CA ILE A 44 -31.03 12.17 -9.63
C ILE A 44 -32.45 11.76 -10.01
N TYR A 45 -32.69 10.45 -10.16
CA TYR A 45 -34.03 9.95 -10.52
C TYR A 45 -35.08 10.31 -9.46
N PHE A 46 -34.76 10.16 -8.18
CA PHE A 46 -35.69 10.51 -7.10
C PHE A 46 -35.92 12.02 -7.00
N GLU A 47 -34.87 12.84 -7.15
CA GLU A 47 -35.00 14.30 -7.18
C GLU A 47 -35.96 14.74 -8.30
N MET A 48 -35.82 14.13 -9.48
CA MET A 48 -36.68 14.44 -10.63
C MET A 48 -38.10 13.92 -10.48
N ARG A 49 -38.31 12.79 -9.79
CA ARG A 49 -39.66 12.25 -9.53
C ARG A 49 -40.54 13.19 -8.70
N HIS A 50 -39.93 14.05 -7.89
CA HIS A 50 -40.66 15.06 -7.10
C HIS A 50 -40.98 16.33 -7.91
N THR A 51 -40.51 16.43 -9.15
CA THR A 51 -40.75 17.57 -10.02
C THR A 51 -41.96 17.29 -10.94
N PRO A 52 -43.03 18.09 -10.87
CA PRO A 52 -44.23 17.87 -11.67
C PRO A 52 -43.94 17.90 -13.18
N GLY A 53 -44.44 16.91 -13.93
CA GLY A 53 -44.29 16.83 -15.39
C GLY A 53 -43.07 16.03 -15.89
N MET A 54 -42.30 15.41 -14.98
CA MET A 54 -41.07 14.66 -15.31
C MET A 54 -41.29 13.14 -15.33
N ASN A 55 -41.59 12.57 -16.51
CA ASN A 55 -41.50 11.12 -16.74
C ASN A 55 -40.18 10.79 -17.46
N HIS A 56 -39.07 10.74 -16.71
CA HIS A 56 -37.76 10.39 -17.27
C HIS A 56 -37.48 8.89 -17.21
N SER A 57 -36.79 8.37 -18.22
CA SER A 57 -36.32 7.00 -18.22
C SER A 57 -35.14 6.82 -17.28
N TRP A 58 -35.34 6.08 -16.19
CA TRP A 58 -34.27 5.72 -15.25
C TRP A 58 -33.06 5.10 -15.97
N TRP A 59 -33.29 4.28 -16.99
CA TRP A 59 -32.23 3.64 -17.77
C TRP A 59 -31.32 4.62 -18.50
N ARG A 60 -31.86 5.73 -19.02
CA ARG A 60 -31.03 6.76 -19.68
C ARG A 60 -30.18 7.52 -18.69
N ILE A 61 -30.73 7.84 -17.52
CA ILE A 61 -29.98 8.45 -16.42
C ILE A 61 -28.89 7.48 -15.94
N ALA A 62 -29.23 6.23 -15.67
CA ALA A 62 -28.29 5.21 -15.22
C ALA A 62 -27.14 5.02 -16.22
N PHE A 63 -27.43 4.94 -17.51
CA PHE A 63 -26.39 4.80 -18.55
C PHE A 63 -25.48 6.03 -18.64
N TRP A 64 -26.05 7.24 -18.61
CA TRP A 64 -25.27 8.48 -18.58
C TRP A 64 -24.33 8.53 -17.37
N GLN A 65 -24.84 8.20 -16.18
CA GLN A 65 -24.05 8.21 -14.95
C GLN A 65 -22.97 7.13 -14.95
N LEU A 66 -23.28 5.94 -15.43
CA LEU A 66 -22.31 4.86 -15.50
C LEU A 66 -21.11 5.23 -16.37
N ALA A 67 -21.35 5.90 -17.50
CA ALA A 67 -20.28 6.41 -18.33
C ALA A 67 -19.46 7.52 -17.65
N VAL A 68 -20.11 8.47 -16.96
CA VAL A 68 -19.44 9.56 -16.23
C VAL A 68 -18.56 9.03 -15.09
N TRP A 69 -19.04 8.05 -14.33
CA TRP A 69 -18.29 7.47 -13.21
C TRP A 69 -17.23 6.47 -13.65
N TYR A 70 -17.45 5.71 -14.73
CA TYR A 70 -16.39 4.88 -15.28
C TYR A 70 -15.25 5.69 -15.89
N ALA A 71 -15.48 6.92 -16.34
CA ALA A 71 -14.38 7.81 -16.69
C ALA A 71 -13.42 7.99 -15.50
N TRP A 72 -13.93 8.17 -14.27
CA TRP A 72 -13.10 8.17 -13.06
C TRP A 72 -12.43 6.82 -12.79
N GLY A 73 -13.13 5.72 -13.05
CA GLY A 73 -12.56 4.37 -12.98
C GLY A 73 -11.34 4.18 -13.88
N PHE A 74 -11.40 4.65 -15.13
CA PHE A 74 -10.28 4.61 -16.07
C PHE A 74 -9.17 5.61 -15.72
N LEU A 75 -9.52 6.78 -15.17
CA LEU A 75 -8.55 7.77 -14.72
C LEU A 75 -7.81 7.34 -13.46
N THR A 76 -8.45 6.56 -12.56
CA THR A 76 -7.87 6.12 -11.29
C THR A 76 -6.48 5.50 -11.43
N PRO A 77 -6.24 4.45 -12.25
CA PRO A 77 -4.89 3.88 -12.40
C PRO A 77 -3.87 4.88 -12.97
N ILE A 78 -4.31 5.81 -13.83
CA ILE A 78 -3.45 6.86 -14.40
C ILE A 78 -3.04 7.85 -13.31
N ILE A 79 -4.00 8.31 -12.48
CA ILE A 79 -3.77 9.22 -11.36
C ILE A 79 -2.85 8.58 -10.33
N LEU A 80 -3.11 7.33 -9.94
CA LEU A 80 -2.27 6.58 -9.00
C LEU A 80 -0.86 6.34 -9.56
N GLY A 81 -0.74 6.01 -10.85
CA GLY A 81 0.55 5.87 -11.52
C GLY A 81 1.34 7.18 -11.55
N LEU A 82 0.68 8.31 -11.82
CA LEU A 82 1.28 9.64 -11.78
C LEU A 82 1.74 10.00 -10.35
N GLY A 83 0.90 9.71 -9.34
CA GLY A 83 1.23 9.91 -7.92
C GLY A 83 2.49 9.16 -7.50
N ARG A 84 2.62 7.89 -7.90
CA ARG A 84 3.81 7.07 -7.65
C ARG A 84 5.06 7.59 -8.35
N ARG A 85 4.91 8.12 -9.58
CA ARG A 85 6.03 8.68 -10.36
C ARG A 85 6.53 10.00 -9.80
N PHE A 86 5.64 10.81 -9.22
CA PHE A 86 5.94 12.12 -8.64
C PHE A 86 5.44 12.19 -7.20
N PRO A 87 6.09 11.46 -6.26
CA PRO A 87 5.64 11.36 -4.89
C PRO A 87 5.73 12.72 -4.18
N GLY A 88 4.72 13.03 -3.36
CA GLY A 88 4.63 14.27 -2.58
C GLY A 88 5.43 14.25 -1.28
N GLU A 89 6.51 13.46 -1.18
CA GLU A 89 7.25 13.24 0.07
C GLU A 89 8.56 14.06 0.12
N GLY A 90 8.89 14.55 1.32
CA GLY A 90 10.17 15.20 1.61
C GLY A 90 10.44 16.46 0.77
N ALA A 91 11.68 16.62 0.31
CA ALA A 91 12.15 17.81 -0.42
C ALA A 91 11.49 18.01 -1.80
N SER A 92 10.72 17.03 -2.30
CA SER A 92 10.12 17.06 -3.63
C SER A 92 8.64 17.47 -3.66
N TRP A 93 8.03 17.78 -2.51
CA TRP A 93 6.60 18.08 -2.40
C TRP A 93 6.14 19.24 -3.30
N LEU A 94 6.96 20.30 -3.45
CA LEU A 94 6.66 21.42 -4.35
C LEU A 94 6.60 20.99 -5.82
N ARG A 95 7.49 20.08 -6.24
CA ARG A 95 7.48 19.54 -7.61
C ARG A 95 6.27 18.66 -7.85
N SER A 96 5.90 17.85 -6.86
CA SER A 96 4.68 17.04 -6.90
C SER A 96 3.45 17.94 -7.05
N LEU A 97 3.34 19.00 -6.23
CA LEU A 97 2.26 19.98 -6.34
C LEU A 97 2.24 20.70 -7.69
N ALA A 98 3.41 21.12 -8.20
CA ALA A 98 3.53 21.78 -9.49
C ALA A 98 3.10 20.90 -10.69
N ILE A 99 3.08 19.57 -10.53
CA ILE A 99 2.63 18.63 -11.56
C ILE A 99 1.13 18.29 -11.36
N HIS A 100 0.74 17.93 -10.13
CA HIS A 100 -0.63 17.47 -9.85
C HIS A 100 -1.65 18.59 -9.87
N LEU A 101 -1.29 19.82 -9.48
CA LEU A 101 -2.20 20.96 -9.51
C LEU A 101 -2.69 21.26 -10.94
N PRO A 102 -1.83 21.57 -11.94
CA PRO A 102 -2.32 21.83 -13.30
C PRO A 102 -2.98 20.59 -13.92
N PHE A 103 -2.48 19.38 -13.62
CA PHE A 103 -3.08 18.16 -14.13
C PHE A 103 -4.50 17.95 -13.59
N SER A 104 -4.74 18.19 -12.30
CA SER A 104 -6.09 18.10 -11.70
C SER A 104 -7.07 19.09 -12.32
N VAL A 105 -6.62 20.32 -12.60
CA VAL A 105 -7.44 21.34 -13.28
C VAL A 105 -7.81 20.89 -14.70
N ILE A 106 -6.84 20.35 -15.46
CA ILE A 106 -7.06 19.83 -16.82
C ILE A 106 -8.01 18.64 -16.80
N VAL A 107 -7.82 17.69 -15.88
CA VAL A 107 -8.68 16.50 -15.74
C VAL A 107 -10.10 16.91 -15.40
N ALA A 108 -10.30 17.80 -14.41
CA ALA A 108 -11.63 18.29 -14.04
C ALA A 108 -12.33 19.00 -15.21
N ALA A 109 -11.64 19.95 -15.88
CA ALA A 109 -12.21 20.65 -17.03
C ALA A 109 -12.57 19.69 -18.18
N THR A 110 -11.71 18.71 -18.46
CA THR A 110 -11.92 17.72 -19.53
C THR A 110 -13.04 16.75 -19.18
N HIS A 111 -13.13 16.30 -17.93
CA HIS A 111 -14.18 15.41 -17.46
C HIS A 111 -15.55 16.10 -17.54
N VAL A 112 -15.67 17.34 -17.04
CA VAL A 112 -16.88 18.15 -17.19
C VAL A 112 -17.27 18.34 -18.65
N ALA A 113 -16.30 18.62 -19.53
CA ALA A 113 -16.56 18.77 -20.96
C ALA A 113 -17.11 17.47 -21.57
N ALA A 114 -16.49 16.32 -21.26
CA ALA A 114 -16.93 15.01 -21.72
C ALA A 114 -18.31 14.65 -21.18
N ALA A 115 -18.57 14.88 -19.89
CA ALA A 115 -19.87 14.64 -19.25
C ALA A 115 -20.97 15.52 -19.87
N THR A 116 -20.66 16.79 -20.17
CA THR A 116 -21.57 17.72 -20.85
C THR A 116 -21.91 17.23 -22.25
N TYR A 117 -20.88 16.86 -23.04
CA TYR A 117 -21.07 16.35 -24.39
C TYR A 117 -21.91 15.08 -24.39
N LEU A 118 -21.61 14.15 -23.48
CA LEU A 118 -22.36 12.90 -23.33
C LEU A 118 -23.82 13.15 -22.94
N LYS A 119 -24.07 14.09 -22.02
CA LYS A 119 -25.42 14.51 -21.63
C LYS A 119 -26.20 15.04 -22.84
N MET A 120 -25.57 15.83 -23.71
CA MET A 120 -26.21 16.36 -24.93
C MET A 120 -26.56 15.27 -25.95
N LEU A 121 -25.75 14.20 -26.02
CA LEU A 121 -26.01 13.06 -26.90
C LEU A 121 -27.14 12.16 -26.38
N ILE A 122 -27.07 11.79 -25.09
CA ILE A 122 -28.02 10.84 -24.47
C ILE A 122 -29.37 11.51 -24.19
N LYS A 123 -29.36 12.82 -23.89
CA LYS A 123 -30.54 13.59 -23.46
C LYS A 123 -31.29 12.89 -22.32
N PRO A 124 -30.61 12.63 -21.18
CA PRO A 124 -31.19 11.84 -20.10
C PRO A 124 -32.45 12.47 -19.48
N PHE A 125 -32.66 13.77 -19.71
CA PHE A 125 -33.77 14.56 -19.16
C PHE A 125 -34.84 14.93 -20.19
N ASP A 126 -34.85 14.31 -21.38
CA ASP A 126 -35.83 14.46 -22.47
C ASP A 126 -36.32 15.90 -22.72
N VAL A 127 -37.32 16.37 -21.97
CA VAL A 127 -38.00 17.68 -22.05
C VAL A 127 -37.13 18.87 -21.61
N TRP A 128 -36.13 18.67 -20.75
CA TRP A 128 -35.25 19.74 -20.22
C TRP A 128 -33.83 19.70 -20.80
N SER A 129 -33.63 18.95 -21.89
CA SER A 129 -32.37 18.99 -22.62
C SER A 129 -32.22 20.38 -23.22
N SER A 130 -31.43 21.23 -22.58
CA SER A 130 -31.22 22.60 -23.03
C SER A 130 -30.79 22.60 -24.49
N MET A 131 -31.43 23.47 -25.27
CA MET A 131 -31.09 23.69 -26.68
C MET A 131 -29.87 24.62 -26.81
N ASP A 132 -29.28 25.02 -25.69
CA ASP A 132 -28.15 25.91 -25.68
C ASP A 132 -26.93 25.24 -26.33
N PRO A 133 -26.09 26.02 -27.01
CA PRO A 133 -24.83 25.51 -27.54
C PRO A 133 -23.96 24.88 -26.44
N PHE A 134 -23.13 23.91 -26.82
CA PHE A 134 -22.23 23.19 -25.92
C PHE A 134 -21.49 24.12 -24.95
N MET A 135 -20.93 25.23 -25.44
CA MET A 135 -20.14 26.15 -24.60
C MET A 135 -20.95 26.85 -23.50
N ALA A 136 -22.25 27.08 -23.71
CA ALA A 136 -23.11 27.65 -22.69
C ALA A 136 -23.39 26.63 -21.58
N GLN A 137 -23.72 25.40 -21.96
CA GLN A 137 -23.92 24.28 -21.02
C GLN A 137 -22.63 23.98 -20.27
N TYR A 138 -21.51 23.82 -20.97
CA TYR A 138 -20.20 23.53 -20.39
C TYR A 138 -19.79 24.58 -19.34
N ARG A 139 -19.98 25.88 -19.58
CA ARG A 139 -19.70 26.91 -18.56
C ARG A 139 -20.64 26.84 -17.35
N GLY A 140 -21.88 26.41 -17.54
CA GLY A 140 -22.81 26.13 -16.45
C GLY A 140 -22.31 24.98 -15.59
N GLU A 141 -22.06 23.83 -16.24
CA GLU A 141 -21.58 22.61 -15.60
C GLU A 141 -20.22 22.81 -14.92
N LEU A 142 -19.29 23.52 -15.57
CA LEU A 142 -17.97 23.82 -15.02
C LEU A 142 -18.08 24.61 -13.72
N ARG A 143 -19.00 25.58 -13.61
CA ARG A 143 -19.18 26.33 -12.36
C ARG A 143 -19.68 25.46 -11.20
N VAL A 144 -20.44 24.41 -11.50
CA VAL A 144 -21.07 23.55 -10.50
C VAL A 144 -20.15 22.38 -10.13
N PHE A 145 -19.60 21.69 -11.12
CA PHE A 145 -18.89 20.42 -10.95
C PHE A 145 -17.38 20.54 -10.88
N PHE A 146 -16.77 21.67 -11.28
CA PHE A 146 -15.31 21.79 -11.31
C PHE A 146 -14.65 21.51 -9.95
N LEU A 147 -15.15 22.12 -8.88
CA LEU A 147 -14.58 21.92 -7.55
C LEU A 147 -14.79 20.48 -7.07
N PHE A 148 -15.94 19.89 -7.36
CA PHE A 148 -16.23 18.50 -7.03
C PHE A 148 -15.23 17.56 -7.72
N ASP A 149 -15.07 17.66 -9.04
CA ASP A 149 -14.13 16.86 -9.81
C ASP A 149 -12.67 17.08 -9.40
N PHE A 150 -12.32 18.34 -9.11
CA PHE A 150 -11.02 18.69 -8.55
C PHE A 150 -10.76 17.94 -7.24
N PHE A 151 -11.73 17.93 -6.31
CA PHE A 151 -11.58 17.21 -5.05
C PHE A 151 -11.62 15.69 -5.23
N VAL A 152 -12.40 15.15 -6.17
CA VAL A 152 -12.38 13.71 -6.50
C VAL A 152 -10.98 13.28 -6.96
N PHE A 153 -10.33 14.08 -7.81
CA PHE A 153 -8.94 13.83 -8.22
C PHE A 153 -8.00 13.74 -7.01
N TRP A 154 -8.04 14.74 -6.12
CA TRP A 154 -7.16 14.79 -4.94
C TRP A 154 -7.51 13.71 -3.92
N ALA A 155 -8.77 13.32 -3.80
CA ALA A 155 -9.19 12.21 -2.96
C ALA A 155 -8.62 10.88 -3.47
N ILE A 156 -8.69 10.62 -4.78
CA ILE A 156 -8.08 9.42 -5.39
C ILE A 156 -6.57 9.41 -5.13
N LEU A 157 -5.90 10.54 -5.37
CA LEU A 157 -4.45 10.66 -5.15
C LEU A 157 -4.08 10.46 -3.66
N GLY A 158 -4.84 11.06 -2.75
CA GLY A 158 -4.64 10.95 -1.30
C GLY A 158 -4.85 9.53 -0.77
N VAL A 159 -5.91 8.85 -1.24
CA VAL A 159 -6.14 7.42 -0.93
C VAL A 159 -4.98 6.57 -1.47
N GLY A 160 -4.50 6.86 -2.68
CA GLY A 160 -3.30 6.24 -3.25
C GLY A 160 -2.07 6.35 -2.36
N TYR A 161 -1.76 7.57 -1.91
CA TYR A 161 -0.64 7.80 -0.99
C TYR A 161 -0.84 7.12 0.36
N ALA A 162 -2.05 7.08 0.90
CA ALA A 162 -2.32 6.38 2.15
C ALA A 162 -2.01 4.88 2.05
N PHE A 163 -2.42 4.23 0.95
CA PHE A 163 -2.10 2.82 0.71
C PHE A 163 -0.60 2.58 0.51
N ASP A 164 0.05 3.37 -0.35
CA ASP A 164 1.47 3.22 -0.64
C ASP A 164 2.34 3.49 0.62
N TYR A 165 1.94 4.46 1.45
CA TYR A 165 2.60 4.76 2.73
C TYR A 165 2.41 3.61 3.74
N HIS A 166 1.21 3.05 3.83
CA HIS A 166 0.92 1.93 4.72
C HIS A 166 1.74 0.69 4.36
N GLU A 167 1.87 0.38 3.06
CA GLU A 167 2.67 -0.74 2.57
C GLU A 167 4.17 -0.55 2.94
N ARG A 168 4.73 0.62 2.63
CA ARG A 168 6.12 0.98 2.99
C ARG A 168 6.36 0.95 4.50
N TYR A 169 5.38 1.39 5.29
CA TYR A 169 5.49 1.37 6.74
C TYR A 169 5.60 -0.07 7.27
N ARG A 170 4.75 -0.98 6.79
CA ARG A 170 4.77 -2.40 7.17
C ARG A 170 6.07 -3.08 6.75
N GLU A 171 6.58 -2.77 5.57
CA GLU A 171 7.88 -3.29 5.11
C GLU A 171 9.02 -2.84 6.03
N ARG A 172 9.05 -1.56 6.38
CA ARG A 172 10.06 -1.00 7.31
C ARG A 172 9.96 -1.61 8.70
N GLU A 173 8.74 -1.82 9.21
CA GLU A 173 8.51 -2.46 10.50
C GLU A 173 9.00 -3.91 10.51
N SER A 174 8.69 -4.68 9.46
CA SER A 174 9.18 -6.05 9.27
C SER A 174 10.71 -6.10 9.23
N LEU A 175 11.33 -5.22 8.42
CA LEU A 175 12.79 -5.14 8.31
C LEU A 175 13.44 -4.76 9.65
N ALA A 176 12.87 -3.79 10.37
CA ALA A 176 13.37 -3.38 11.68
C ALA A 176 13.29 -4.53 12.71
N SER A 177 12.21 -5.33 12.69
CA SER A 177 12.09 -6.52 13.53
C SER A 177 13.17 -7.56 13.23
N GLN A 178 13.42 -7.83 11.94
CA GLN A 178 14.47 -8.76 11.50
C GLN A 178 15.86 -8.30 11.94
N LEU A 179 16.18 -7.02 11.76
CA LEU A 179 17.47 -6.45 12.18
C LEU A 179 17.66 -6.51 13.71
N LYS A 180 16.60 -6.27 14.50
CA LYS A 180 16.66 -6.43 15.96
C LYS A 180 16.93 -7.88 16.37
N ALA A 181 16.29 -8.84 15.72
CA ALA A 181 16.52 -10.26 15.98
C ALA A 181 17.96 -10.69 15.64
N GLN A 182 18.49 -10.22 14.50
CA GLN A 182 19.88 -10.47 14.10
C GLN A 182 20.88 -9.86 15.10
N LEU A 183 20.61 -8.64 15.57
CA LEU A 183 21.45 -7.98 16.58
C LEU A 183 21.45 -8.76 17.89
N ALA A 184 20.28 -9.20 18.38
CA ALA A 184 20.17 -10.00 19.60
C ALA A 184 20.92 -11.34 19.47
N GLN A 185 20.82 -11.99 18.30
CA GLN A 185 21.55 -13.23 18.01
C GLN A 185 23.07 -13.00 18.01
N ALA A 186 23.55 -11.94 17.37
CA ALA A 186 24.98 -11.61 17.34
C ALA A 186 25.52 -11.27 18.75
N GLN A 187 24.73 -10.58 19.57
CA GLN A 187 25.07 -10.32 20.98
C GLN A 187 25.17 -11.62 21.79
N LEU A 188 24.22 -12.54 21.59
CA LEU A 188 24.24 -13.85 22.25
C LEU A 188 25.46 -14.69 21.82
N GLU A 189 25.82 -14.68 20.54
CA GLU A 189 27.01 -15.37 20.04
C GLU A 189 28.30 -14.76 20.59
N SER A 190 28.39 -13.42 20.65
CA SER A 190 29.50 -12.72 21.30
C SER A 190 29.65 -13.11 22.77
N LEU A 191 28.54 -13.12 23.51
CA LEU A 191 28.54 -13.52 24.92
C LEU A 191 28.96 -14.98 25.11
N LYS A 192 28.51 -15.89 24.24
CA LYS A 192 28.95 -17.30 24.25
C LYS A 192 30.44 -17.45 23.96
N MET A 193 31.01 -16.64 23.06
CA MET A 193 32.45 -16.65 22.79
C MET A 193 33.27 -16.16 23.98
N GLN A 194 32.79 -15.14 24.70
CA GLN A 194 33.46 -14.64 25.91
C GLN A 194 33.53 -15.68 27.04
N LEU A 195 32.55 -16.59 27.13
CA LEU A 195 32.52 -17.64 28.16
C LEU A 195 33.55 -18.78 27.98
N HIS A 196 34.48 -18.69 27.03
CA HIS A 196 35.54 -19.68 26.72
C HIS A 196 35.15 -21.13 27.11
N PRO A 197 34.22 -21.79 26.38
CA PRO A 197 33.70 -23.11 26.76
C PRO A 197 34.80 -24.16 26.99
N HIS A 198 35.89 -24.06 26.21
CA HIS A 198 37.04 -24.94 26.35
C HIS A 198 37.77 -24.77 27.69
N PHE A 199 37.85 -23.55 28.23
CA PHE A 199 38.42 -23.31 29.55
C PHE A 199 37.60 -24.01 30.65
N LEU A 200 36.26 -23.91 30.58
CA LEU A 200 35.37 -24.62 31.51
C LEU A 200 35.59 -26.14 31.45
N PHE A 201 35.61 -26.73 30.25
CA PHE A 201 35.86 -28.18 30.09
C PHE A 201 37.26 -28.60 30.55
N ASN A 202 38.30 -27.83 30.23
CA ASN A 202 39.66 -28.11 30.68
C ASN A 202 39.79 -28.01 32.21
N THR A 203 39.14 -27.02 32.82
CA THR A 203 39.13 -26.88 34.27
C THR A 203 38.45 -28.07 34.93
N LEU A 204 37.28 -28.49 34.43
CA LEU A 204 36.57 -29.69 34.91
C LEU A 204 37.38 -30.98 34.73
N HIS A 205 38.04 -31.16 33.58
CA HIS A 205 38.93 -32.31 33.35
C HIS A 205 40.10 -32.33 34.34
N THR A 206 40.69 -31.16 34.62
CA THR A 206 41.80 -31.05 35.56
C THR A 206 41.33 -31.35 36.99
N ILE A 207 40.16 -30.85 37.41
CA ILE A 207 39.53 -31.22 38.68
C ILE A 207 39.31 -32.74 38.75
N ALA A 208 38.76 -33.35 37.70
CA ALA A 208 38.54 -34.80 37.65
C ALA A 208 39.84 -35.61 37.77
N GLY A 209 40.94 -35.12 37.18
CA GLY A 209 42.28 -35.68 37.34
C GLY A 209 42.78 -35.61 38.79
N LEU A 210 42.69 -34.43 39.43
CA LEU A 210 43.10 -34.22 40.82
C LEU A 210 42.32 -35.11 41.80
N VAL A 211 41.01 -35.28 41.56
CA VAL A 211 40.18 -36.20 42.37
C VAL A 211 40.64 -37.65 42.22
N ARG A 212 40.94 -38.11 40.99
CA ARG A 212 41.46 -39.48 40.76
C ARG A 212 42.84 -39.70 41.37
N SER A 213 43.69 -38.67 41.38
CA SER A 213 45.01 -38.70 42.01
C SER A 213 44.97 -38.52 43.54
N ASN A 214 43.77 -38.44 44.14
CA ASN A 214 43.53 -38.23 45.57
C ASN A 214 44.09 -36.90 46.13
N GLU A 215 44.28 -35.89 45.27
CA GLU A 215 44.72 -34.53 45.63
C GLU A 215 43.55 -33.64 46.07
N ARG A 216 42.93 -34.01 47.20
CA ARG A 216 41.65 -33.41 47.64
C ARG A 216 41.72 -31.88 47.82
N HIS A 217 42.80 -31.34 48.40
CA HIS A 217 42.92 -29.89 48.65
C HIS A 217 43.00 -29.08 47.34
N SER A 218 43.84 -29.52 46.38
CA SER A 218 43.98 -28.88 45.07
C SER A 218 42.66 -28.89 44.28
N ALA A 219 41.93 -30.01 44.32
CA ALA A 219 40.63 -30.13 43.67
C ALA A 219 39.59 -29.15 44.24
N ILE A 220 39.50 -29.03 45.58
CA ILE A 220 38.57 -28.12 46.25
C ILE A 220 38.88 -26.65 45.91
N ASN A 221 40.17 -26.26 45.91
CA ASN A 221 40.58 -24.89 45.56
C ASN A 221 40.21 -24.52 44.13
N MET A 222 40.38 -25.44 43.17
CA MET A 222 39.96 -25.19 41.78
C MET A 222 38.43 -25.09 41.63
N ILE A 223 37.66 -25.88 42.37
CA ILE A 223 36.19 -25.79 42.37
C ILE A 223 35.73 -24.43 42.92
N ALA A 224 36.36 -23.95 44.00
CA ALA A 224 36.07 -22.63 44.57
C ALA A 224 36.41 -21.52 43.56
N GLY A 225 37.61 -21.55 42.97
CA GLY A 225 38.01 -20.57 41.95
C GLY A 225 37.11 -20.59 40.70
N LEU A 226 36.65 -21.75 40.26
CA LEU A 226 35.68 -21.88 39.16
C LEU A 226 34.32 -21.29 39.53
N SER A 227 33.86 -21.48 40.78
CA SER A 227 32.60 -20.92 41.27
C SER A 227 32.65 -19.40 41.37
N ASP A 228 33.77 -18.83 41.83
CA ASP A 228 33.96 -17.38 41.90
C ASP A 228 34.00 -16.75 40.51
N LEU A 229 34.66 -17.41 39.55
CA LEU A 229 34.73 -16.96 38.16
C LEU A 229 33.34 -16.99 37.49
N LEU A 230 32.57 -18.08 37.66
CA LEU A 230 31.20 -18.19 37.14
C LEU A 230 30.25 -17.17 37.79
N ARG A 231 30.43 -16.86 39.08
CA ARG A 231 29.63 -15.83 39.76
C ARG A 231 29.86 -14.45 39.15
N HIS A 232 31.12 -14.06 38.93
CA HIS A 232 31.46 -12.79 38.27
C HIS A 232 31.03 -12.70 36.81
N ALA A 233 30.81 -13.83 36.12
CA ALA A 233 30.35 -13.85 34.73
C ALA A 233 28.81 -13.83 34.57
N LEU A 234 28.07 -14.08 35.65
CA LEU A 234 26.60 -14.14 35.69
C LEU A 234 25.95 -12.94 36.40
N GLU A 235 26.70 -12.22 37.23
CA GLU A 235 26.34 -10.92 37.81
C GLU A 235 26.66 -9.77 36.83
#